data_AF-A0A957D0E3-F1
#
_entry.id   AF-A0A957D0E3-F1
#
_cell.length_a   1.000
_cell.length_b   1.000
_cell.length_c   1.000
_cell.angle_alpha   90.00
_cell.angle_beta   90.00
_cell.angle_gamma   90.00
#
_symmetry.space_group_name_H-M   'P 1'
#
loop_
_entity.id
_entity.type
_entity.pdbx_description
1 polymer ?
#
loop_
_entity_poly.entity_id
_entity_poly.type
_entity_poly.pdbx_seq_one_letter_code
_entity_poly.pdbx_strand_id
1 'polypeptide(L)'
;MRSSALVGIVLTLLMLLLVALAAFIFLFQGRQTLETQNMVLRDDLKTAVSDNNAITQNRNELSAALATAESDAVLLEGQLVESEQAAEVLRTEVTDTGNALAQLEQDRLDMLARPPQVDIAMPEENSMQLAGTPFTIVVVAADPVGITEMTITLDDRLFRSYVVDGQPLLTATETWAPVEAGTFLLAVEASNGRTSSVITRTLAVTAPANSLSTVATDPNGALRADIAANVSELRGLRPLQAENSTILTMDEVQERIDNQMVWQTAVLPAVLTSFDFSSSEDAIVGKLPFSGLPATSFYDTAANEMLIAGDVGSWTPSSQLAYVHQYTHLLQDQHFMLDALSGETLTYDEQLALTALAAGDVGLVQNLYLRSGYFSDDAVNMILTALNDADMPDTLPIFAAEQQFREEMGLNFLQHFYDEDGFAAVNAIWQNLPRSTEQFLHPDKYAAGEQPDEITLPLLTDTLGGGWSLLAEDTFGELWLRTYLSQQLNQEQVETAASGWGGGRYVVYGHDTEDTPAMALWLTWDTPEDSVEFAALYPNYPTRLLNTVGQLQPDGSECWQGDDVICLYQRDDVTFIVRAPDLETAVSMANTLESN
;
A
#
# COMPACT_ATOMS: atom_id res chain seq x y z
N MET A 1 24.24 158.44 34.55
CA MET A 1 25.28 157.72 33.76
C MET A 1 25.57 156.40 34.45
N ARG A 2 25.34 155.25 33.78
CA ARG A 2 25.80 153.85 34.07
C ARG A 2 24.77 152.71 33.76
N SER A 3 23.66 152.92 33.06
CA SER A 3 22.68 151.83 32.80
C SER A 3 22.65 151.22 31.38
N SER A 4 23.36 151.77 30.37
CA SER A 4 23.15 151.37 28.97
C SER A 4 23.96 150.16 28.48
N ALA A 5 25.12 149.83 29.08
CA ALA A 5 25.94 148.68 28.67
C ALA A 5 25.40 147.33 29.18
N LEU A 6 24.69 147.34 30.32
CA LEU A 6 24.18 146.13 30.98
C LEU A 6 22.99 145.53 30.22
N VAL A 7 22.16 146.39 29.60
CA VAL A 7 20.97 145.97 28.83
C VAL A 7 21.36 145.21 27.54
N GLY A 8 22.42 145.64 26.85
CA GLY A 8 22.91 144.97 25.63
C GLY A 8 23.48 143.57 25.88
N ILE A 9 24.19 143.38 27.00
CA ILE A 9 24.75 142.09 27.42
C ILE A 9 23.62 141.14 27.86
N VAL A 10 22.62 141.64 28.58
CA VAL A 10 21.46 140.83 28.99
C VAL A 10 20.67 140.35 27.77
N LEU A 11 20.47 141.20 26.75
CA LEU A 11 19.78 140.82 25.51
C LEU A 11 20.55 139.79 24.67
N THR A 12 21.87 139.90 24.58
CA THR A 12 22.70 138.91 23.86
C THR A 12 22.75 137.57 24.58
N LEU A 13 22.83 137.57 25.92
CA LEU A 13 22.72 136.34 26.72
C LEU A 13 21.34 135.71 26.60
N LEU A 14 20.26 136.50 26.60
CA LEU A 14 18.90 136.00 26.37
C LEU A 14 18.76 135.38 24.97
N MET A 15 19.33 136.01 23.94
CA MET A 15 19.27 135.49 22.57
C MET A 15 20.06 134.19 22.43
N LEU A 16 21.26 134.09 23.03
CA LEU A 16 22.05 132.86 23.07
C LEU A 16 21.33 131.74 23.84
N LEU A 17 20.66 132.08 24.95
CA LEU A 17 19.84 131.14 25.70
C LEU A 17 18.67 130.61 24.86
N LEU A 18 18.00 131.48 24.10
CA LEU A 18 16.90 131.07 23.21
C LEU A 18 17.39 130.20 22.04
N VAL A 19 18.55 130.51 21.45
CA VAL A 19 19.15 129.67 20.41
C VAL A 19 19.57 128.31 20.97
N ALA A 20 20.16 128.27 22.17
CA ALA A 20 20.53 127.01 22.85
C ALA A 20 19.29 126.19 23.21
N LEU A 21 18.20 126.85 23.66
CA LEU A 21 16.93 126.20 23.96
C LEU A 21 16.28 125.62 22.68
N ALA A 22 16.29 126.37 21.58
CA ALA A 22 15.78 125.90 20.29
C ALA A 22 16.60 124.71 19.75
N ALA A 23 17.93 124.76 19.85
CA ALA A 23 18.81 123.65 19.49
C ALA A 23 18.57 122.41 20.38
N PHE A 24 18.36 122.62 21.69
CA PHE A 24 18.02 121.54 22.61
C PHE A 24 16.67 120.90 22.27
N ILE A 25 15.62 121.70 22.00
CA ILE A 25 14.31 121.20 21.58
C ILE A 25 14.43 120.41 20.27
N PHE A 26 15.18 120.92 19.28
CA PHE A 26 15.38 120.23 18.01
C PHE A 26 16.12 118.88 18.19
N LEU A 27 17.19 118.85 18.99
CA LEU A 27 17.92 117.62 19.31
C LEU A 27 17.06 116.65 20.13
N PHE A 28 16.24 117.15 21.05
CA PHE A 28 15.33 116.34 21.86
C PHE A 28 14.20 115.73 21.02
N GLN A 29 13.58 116.52 20.14
CA GLN A 29 12.59 116.04 19.18
C GLN A 29 13.20 115.05 18.18
N GLY A 30 14.42 115.31 17.70
CA GLY A 30 15.16 114.39 16.83
C GLY A 30 15.48 113.07 17.53
N ARG A 31 15.88 113.12 18.81
CA ARG A 31 16.10 111.93 19.64
C ARG A 31 14.80 111.13 19.88
N GLN A 32 13.70 111.79 20.23
CA GLN A 32 12.40 111.12 20.40
C GLN A 32 11.93 110.46 19.09
N THR A 33 12.16 111.11 17.95
CA THR A 33 11.83 110.57 16.62
C THR A 33 12.67 109.32 16.33
N LEU A 34 13.98 109.36 16.59
CA LEU A 34 14.88 108.22 16.46
C LEU A 34 14.51 107.06 17.41
N GLU A 35 14.17 107.35 18.66
CA GLU A 35 13.74 106.34 19.63
C GLU A 35 12.44 105.66 19.18
N THR A 36 11.50 106.42 18.62
CA THR A 36 10.25 105.89 18.05
C THR A 36 10.54 105.02 16.82
N GLN A 37 11.37 105.49 15.88
CA GLN A 37 11.76 104.71 14.70
C GLN A 37 12.51 103.43 15.08
N ASN A 38 13.39 103.49 16.08
CA ASN A 38 14.15 102.33 16.56
C ASN A 38 13.25 101.30 17.25
N MET A 39 12.17 101.76 17.90
CA MET A 39 11.14 100.88 18.47
C MET A 39 10.36 100.16 17.37
N VAL A 40 9.90 100.89 16.34
CA VAL A 40 9.22 100.31 15.16
C VAL A 40 10.11 99.29 14.46
N LEU A 41 11.36 99.64 14.15
CA LEU A 41 12.34 98.72 13.53
C LEU A 41 12.57 97.45 14.36
N ARG A 42 12.57 97.56 15.71
CA ARG A 42 12.70 96.40 16.58
C ARG A 42 11.47 95.50 16.54
N ASP A 43 10.29 96.07 16.38
CA ASP A 43 9.04 95.32 16.28
C ASP A 43 8.90 94.66 14.91
N ASP A 44 9.25 95.38 13.84
CA ASP A 44 9.36 94.84 12.48
C ASP A 44 10.38 93.70 12.41
N LEU A 45 11.55 93.86 13.06
CA LEU A 45 12.57 92.81 13.12
C LEU A 45 12.06 91.57 13.87
N LYS A 46 11.35 91.74 14.98
CA LYS A 46 10.74 90.62 15.71
C LYS A 46 9.71 89.89 14.86
N THR A 47 8.87 90.65 14.14
CA THR A 47 7.86 90.11 13.22
C THR A 47 8.54 89.33 12.10
N ALA A 48 9.54 89.91 11.44
CA ALA A 48 10.29 89.25 10.38
C ALA A 48 11.02 87.98 10.84
N VAL A 49 11.57 87.97 12.07
CA VAL A 49 12.17 86.75 12.66
C VAL A 49 11.11 85.68 12.93
N SER A 50 9.94 86.08 13.44
CA SER A 50 8.81 85.16 13.64
C SER A 50 8.33 84.55 12.33
N ASP A 51 8.16 85.37 11.29
CA ASP A 51 7.73 84.93 9.96
C ASP A 51 8.76 83.97 9.35
N ASN A 52 10.05 84.26 9.49
CA ASN A 52 11.13 83.39 8.99
C ASN A 52 11.15 82.03 9.70
N ASN A 53 10.90 82.01 11.02
CA ASN A 53 10.75 80.76 11.77
C ASN A 53 9.54 79.95 11.27
N ALA A 54 8.40 80.60 11.03
CA ALA A 54 7.20 79.95 10.50
C ALA A 54 7.42 79.39 9.08
N ILE A 55 8.09 80.15 8.20
CA ILE A 55 8.48 79.69 6.86
C ILE A 55 9.41 78.48 6.96
N THR A 56 10.39 78.51 7.87
CA THR A 56 11.32 77.40 8.07
C THR A 56 10.60 76.14 8.54
N GLN A 57 9.65 76.28 9.47
CA GLN A 57 8.81 75.17 9.93
C GLN A 57 7.98 74.59 8.78
N ASN A 58 7.24 75.41 8.04
CA ASN A 58 6.46 74.96 6.88
C ASN A 58 7.33 74.26 5.83
N ARG A 59 8.55 74.76 5.59
CA ARG A 59 9.49 74.12 4.67
C ARG A 59 9.89 72.74 5.14
N ASN A 60 10.13 72.55 6.43
CA ASN A 60 10.50 71.25 7.00
C ASN A 60 9.32 70.27 6.95
N GLU A 61 8.10 70.73 7.25
CA GLU A 61 6.88 69.92 7.12
C GLU A 61 6.63 69.50 5.67
N LEU A 62 6.78 70.43 4.71
CA LEU A 62 6.66 70.11 3.29
C LEU A 62 7.73 69.13 2.81
N SER A 63 8.97 69.28 3.29
CA SER A 63 10.06 68.34 2.97
C SER A 63 9.79 66.93 3.50
N ALA A 64 9.21 66.81 4.70
CA ALA A 64 8.82 65.52 5.27
C ALA A 64 7.65 64.88 4.52
N ALA A 65 6.65 65.69 4.15
CA ALA A 65 5.52 65.25 3.34
C ALA A 65 5.98 64.78 1.94
N LEU A 66 6.91 65.50 1.32
CA LEU A 66 7.49 65.11 0.03
C LEU A 66 8.24 63.79 0.12
N ALA A 67 9.09 63.60 1.15
CA ALA A 67 9.82 62.34 1.35
C ALA A 67 8.87 61.15 1.57
N THR A 68 7.76 61.37 2.26
CA THR A 68 6.70 60.35 2.44
C THR A 68 6.04 60.02 1.11
N ALA A 69 5.65 61.03 0.33
CA ALA A 69 5.03 60.83 -0.97
C ALA A 69 5.96 60.14 -1.99
N GLU A 70 7.26 60.45 -1.95
CA GLU A 70 8.29 59.77 -2.77
C GLU A 70 8.42 58.29 -2.36
N SER A 71 8.39 57.99 -1.06
CA SER A 71 8.42 56.61 -0.57
C SER A 71 7.16 55.83 -0.98
N ASP A 72 5.98 56.43 -0.86
CA ASP A 72 4.71 55.81 -1.25
C ASP A 72 4.66 55.56 -2.75
N ALA A 73 5.21 56.46 -3.57
CA ALA A 73 5.29 56.28 -5.01
C ALA A 73 6.15 55.08 -5.40
N VAL A 74 7.30 54.88 -4.75
CA VAL A 74 8.16 53.71 -4.97
C VAL A 74 7.45 52.41 -4.55
N LEU A 75 6.72 52.43 -3.44
CA LEU A 75 5.94 51.26 -2.99
C LEU A 75 4.85 50.90 -3.99
N LEU A 76 4.11 51.90 -4.48
CA LEU A 76 3.07 51.72 -5.50
C LEU A 76 3.63 51.20 -6.82
N GLU A 77 4.82 51.66 -7.23
CA GLU A 77 5.51 51.15 -8.42
C GLU A 77 5.90 49.67 -8.24
N GLY A 78 6.38 49.28 -7.06
CA GLY A 78 6.63 47.88 -6.72
C GLY A 78 5.36 47.01 -6.79
N GLN A 79 4.27 47.47 -6.18
CA GLN A 79 2.98 46.78 -6.21
C GLN A 79 2.39 46.67 -7.62
N LEU A 80 2.60 47.68 -8.47
CA LEU A 80 2.18 47.64 -9.87
C LEU A 80 2.95 46.56 -10.64
N VAL A 81 4.26 46.47 -10.45
CA VAL A 81 5.10 45.43 -11.09
C VAL A 81 4.65 44.04 -10.65
N GLU A 82 4.40 43.82 -9.35
CA GLU A 82 3.88 42.54 -8.84
C GLU A 82 2.51 42.22 -9.45
N SER A 83 1.62 43.20 -9.54
CA SER A 83 0.30 43.02 -10.15
C SER A 83 0.39 42.72 -11.65
N GLU A 84 1.34 43.32 -12.39
CA GLU A 84 1.56 43.05 -13.80
C GLU A 84 2.13 41.64 -14.03
N GLN A 85 3.05 41.19 -13.17
CA GLN A 85 3.57 39.82 -13.20
C GLN A 85 2.48 38.79 -12.91
N ALA A 86 1.66 39.03 -11.88
CA ALA A 86 0.53 38.16 -11.55
C ALA A 86 -0.49 38.08 -12.70
N ALA A 87 -0.77 39.20 -13.37
CA ALA A 87 -1.66 39.22 -14.53
C ALA A 87 -1.09 38.42 -15.72
N GLU A 88 0.23 38.42 -15.92
CA GLU A 88 0.87 37.65 -16.99
C GLU A 88 0.88 36.13 -16.71
N VAL A 89 1.08 35.74 -15.44
CA VAL A 89 0.93 34.34 -15.01
C VAL A 89 -0.49 33.86 -15.29
N LEU A 90 -1.51 34.63 -14.89
CA LEU A 90 -2.91 34.29 -15.15
C LEU A 90 -3.25 34.19 -16.65
N ARG A 91 -2.65 35.04 -17.51
CA ARG A 91 -2.84 34.92 -18.97
C ARG A 91 -2.26 33.64 -19.54
N THR A 92 -1.10 33.22 -19.02
CA THR A 92 -0.47 31.96 -19.39
C THR A 92 -1.37 30.80 -18.99
N GLU A 93 -1.83 30.78 -17.74
CA GLU A 93 -2.73 29.74 -17.21
C GLU A 93 -4.05 29.63 -17.98
N VAL A 94 -4.66 30.76 -18.36
CA VAL A 94 -5.87 30.77 -19.21
C VAL A 94 -5.58 30.18 -20.60
N THR A 95 -4.41 30.45 -21.16
CA THR A 95 -4.00 29.91 -22.47
C THR A 95 -3.79 28.40 -22.37
N ASP A 96 -3.10 27.93 -21.34
CA ASP A 96 -2.84 26.51 -21.09
C ASP A 96 -4.12 25.74 -20.84
N THR A 97 -5.02 26.29 -20.03
CA THR A 97 -6.37 25.73 -19.80
C THR A 97 -7.16 25.64 -21.10
N GLY A 98 -7.08 26.66 -21.96
CA GLY A 98 -7.71 26.66 -23.28
C GLY A 98 -7.17 25.55 -24.19
N ASN A 99 -5.86 25.33 -24.17
CA ASN A 99 -5.23 24.25 -24.92
C ASN A 99 -5.62 22.86 -24.39
N ALA A 100 -5.63 22.69 -23.06
CA ALA A 100 -6.06 21.45 -22.41
C ALA A 100 -7.52 21.11 -22.74
N LEU A 101 -8.42 22.11 -22.74
CA LEU A 101 -9.81 21.92 -23.14
C LEU A 101 -9.95 21.48 -24.60
N ALA A 102 -9.15 22.06 -25.51
CA ALA A 102 -9.14 21.66 -26.91
C ALA A 102 -8.62 20.22 -27.09
N GLN A 103 -7.62 19.81 -26.31
CA GLN A 103 -7.10 18.45 -26.30
C GLN A 103 -8.16 17.47 -25.78
N LEU A 104 -8.83 17.78 -24.66
CA LEU A 104 -9.90 16.94 -24.11
C LEU A 104 -11.07 16.74 -25.09
N GLU A 105 -11.44 17.77 -25.86
CA GLU A 105 -12.48 17.62 -26.89
C GLU A 105 -12.01 16.71 -28.04
N GLN A 106 -10.73 16.78 -28.42
CA GLN A 106 -10.16 15.86 -29.41
C GLN A 106 -10.10 14.43 -28.86
N ASP A 107 -9.65 14.23 -27.63
CA ASP A 107 -9.60 12.92 -26.97
C ASP A 107 -11.01 12.32 -26.85
N ARG A 108 -12.02 13.14 -26.57
CA ARG A 108 -13.43 12.73 -26.56
C ARG A 108 -13.89 12.26 -27.94
N LEU A 109 -13.53 12.96 -29.01
CA LEU A 109 -13.87 12.56 -30.38
C LEU A 109 -13.16 11.25 -30.76
N ASP A 110 -11.90 11.09 -30.36
CA ASP A 110 -11.13 9.87 -30.61
C ASP A 110 -11.69 8.68 -29.82
N MET A 111 -12.11 8.90 -28.57
CA MET A 111 -12.77 7.88 -27.74
C MET A 111 -14.10 7.44 -28.36
N LEU A 112 -14.92 8.37 -28.86
CA LEU A 112 -16.19 8.07 -29.55
C LEU A 112 -16.01 7.35 -30.91
N ALA A 113 -14.79 7.30 -31.44
CA ALA A 113 -14.45 6.62 -32.69
C ALA A 113 -13.83 5.23 -32.47
N ARG A 114 -13.44 4.89 -31.23
CA ARG A 114 -12.88 3.57 -30.92
C ARG A 114 -13.99 2.50 -30.93
N PRO A 115 -13.71 1.29 -31.43
CA PRO A 115 -14.61 0.17 -31.23
C PRO A 115 -14.51 -0.36 -29.79
N PRO A 116 -15.53 -1.07 -29.30
CA PRO A 116 -15.45 -1.81 -28.04
C PRO A 116 -14.23 -2.72 -28.02
N GLN A 117 -13.63 -2.92 -26.85
CA GLN A 117 -12.66 -3.99 -26.65
C GLN A 117 -13.41 -5.25 -26.22
N VAL A 118 -13.08 -6.38 -26.85
CA VAL A 118 -13.73 -7.66 -26.58
C VAL A 118 -12.66 -8.71 -26.42
N ASP A 119 -12.80 -9.54 -25.40
CA ASP A 119 -11.96 -10.69 -25.19
C ASP A 119 -12.78 -11.91 -24.75
N ILE A 120 -12.25 -13.09 -25.05
CA ILE A 120 -12.73 -14.36 -24.58
C ILE A 120 -11.79 -14.74 -23.43
N ALA A 121 -12.22 -14.52 -22.18
CA ALA A 121 -11.42 -14.91 -21.02
C ALA A 121 -11.30 -16.44 -20.92
N MET A 122 -12.39 -17.16 -21.21
CA MET A 122 -12.39 -18.62 -21.29
C MET A 122 -13.29 -19.12 -22.43
N PRO A 123 -12.93 -20.24 -23.07
CA PRO A 123 -11.72 -21.02 -22.84
C PRO A 123 -10.51 -20.46 -23.62
N GLU A 124 -9.27 -20.69 -23.19
CA GLU A 124 -8.05 -20.18 -23.85
C GLU A 124 -7.91 -20.62 -25.32
N GLU A 125 -7.16 -19.86 -26.12
CA GLU A 125 -6.91 -20.22 -27.52
C GLU A 125 -6.17 -21.56 -27.61
N ASN A 126 -6.67 -22.47 -28.46
CA ASN A 126 -6.18 -23.85 -28.58
C ASN A 126 -6.36 -24.74 -27.35
N SER A 127 -7.09 -24.28 -26.32
CA SER A 127 -7.49 -25.17 -25.23
C SER A 127 -8.29 -26.36 -25.77
N MET A 128 -7.99 -27.54 -25.25
CA MET A 128 -8.64 -28.77 -25.67
C MET A 128 -9.88 -28.99 -24.83
N GLN A 129 -11.04 -29.09 -25.48
CA GLN A 129 -12.33 -29.29 -24.83
C GLN A 129 -12.83 -30.72 -25.08
N LEU A 130 -13.52 -31.31 -24.13
CA LEU A 130 -14.02 -32.68 -24.26
C LEU A 130 -15.49 -32.70 -24.69
N ALA A 131 -15.81 -33.44 -25.75
CA ALA A 131 -17.21 -33.64 -26.15
C ALA A 131 -18.00 -34.35 -25.04
N GLY A 132 -19.19 -33.83 -24.72
CA GLY A 132 -20.07 -34.29 -23.65
C GLY A 132 -19.82 -33.63 -22.30
N THR A 133 -18.70 -32.94 -22.10
CA THR A 133 -18.39 -32.20 -20.88
C THR A 133 -18.80 -30.73 -21.04
N PRO A 134 -19.70 -30.21 -20.18
CA PRO A 134 -20.01 -28.78 -20.18
C PRO A 134 -18.77 -27.99 -19.75
N PHE A 135 -18.42 -26.96 -20.49
CA PHE A 135 -17.41 -26.00 -20.08
C PHE A 135 -17.93 -24.57 -20.19
N THR A 136 -17.24 -23.67 -19.51
CA THR A 136 -17.65 -22.27 -19.37
C THR A 136 -16.98 -21.42 -20.45
N ILE A 137 -17.80 -20.66 -21.16
CA ILE A 137 -17.40 -19.57 -22.04
C ILE A 137 -17.57 -18.29 -21.24
N VAL A 138 -16.47 -17.62 -20.93
CA VAL A 138 -16.46 -16.32 -20.28
C VAL A 138 -15.99 -15.30 -21.30
N VAL A 139 -16.83 -14.31 -21.57
CA VAL A 139 -16.51 -13.23 -22.49
C VAL A 139 -16.64 -11.90 -21.77
N VAL A 140 -15.74 -10.99 -22.09
CA VAL A 140 -15.70 -9.65 -21.52
C VAL A 140 -15.69 -8.67 -22.68
N ALA A 141 -16.60 -7.71 -22.65
CA ALA A 141 -16.57 -6.56 -23.51
C ALA A 141 -16.44 -5.31 -22.64
N ALA A 142 -15.60 -4.38 -23.05
CA ALA A 142 -15.39 -3.09 -22.39
C ALA A 142 -15.43 -1.97 -23.43
N ASP A 143 -16.22 -0.92 -23.16
CA ASP A 143 -16.24 0.30 -23.96
C ASP A 143 -16.53 1.50 -23.05
N PRO A 144 -15.64 2.51 -22.96
CA PRO A 144 -15.87 3.70 -22.13
C PRO A 144 -17.14 4.49 -22.49
N VAL A 145 -17.65 4.36 -23.71
CA VAL A 145 -18.88 5.00 -24.23
C VAL A 145 -20.12 4.15 -23.94
N GLY A 146 -19.93 2.86 -23.64
CA GLY A 146 -20.98 1.93 -23.27
C GLY A 146 -21.34 0.94 -24.38
N ILE A 147 -21.56 -0.32 -23.98
CA ILE A 147 -21.90 -1.44 -24.86
C ILE A 147 -23.41 -1.51 -25.03
N THR A 148 -23.85 -1.61 -26.27
CA THR A 148 -25.29 -1.70 -26.64
C THR A 148 -25.70 -3.12 -26.98
N GLU A 149 -24.81 -3.89 -27.61
CA GLU A 149 -25.08 -5.27 -28.00
C GLU A 149 -23.79 -6.08 -27.95
N MET A 150 -23.89 -7.34 -27.52
CA MET A 150 -22.83 -8.34 -27.64
C MET A 150 -23.43 -9.66 -28.11
N THR A 151 -22.85 -10.26 -29.16
CA THR A 151 -23.29 -11.54 -29.71
C THR A 151 -22.17 -12.56 -29.69
N ILE A 152 -22.51 -13.78 -29.28
CA ILE A 152 -21.64 -14.95 -29.29
C ILE A 152 -22.16 -15.90 -30.38
N THR A 153 -21.29 -16.31 -31.30
CA THR A 153 -21.59 -17.29 -32.33
C THR A 153 -20.61 -18.47 -32.28
N LEU A 154 -21.10 -19.65 -32.66
CA LEU A 154 -20.32 -20.88 -32.84
C LEU A 154 -20.52 -21.36 -34.28
N ASP A 155 -19.45 -21.39 -35.08
CA ASP A 155 -19.49 -21.71 -36.52
C ASP A 155 -20.59 -20.95 -37.28
N ASP A 156 -20.57 -19.62 -37.13
CA ASP A 156 -21.54 -18.67 -37.72
C ASP A 156 -23.00 -18.86 -37.25
N ARG A 157 -23.26 -19.70 -36.24
CA ARG A 157 -24.58 -19.85 -35.63
C ARG A 157 -24.67 -19.04 -34.35
N LEU A 158 -25.73 -18.26 -34.22
CA LEU A 158 -26.03 -17.52 -32.99
C LEU A 158 -26.14 -18.49 -31.81
N PHE A 159 -25.22 -18.34 -30.86
CA PHE A 159 -25.23 -19.06 -29.60
C PHE A 159 -25.98 -18.23 -28.55
N ARG A 160 -25.61 -16.94 -28.42
CA ARG A 160 -26.30 -15.99 -27.55
C ARG A 160 -26.17 -14.54 -28.02
N SER A 161 -27.15 -13.71 -27.65
CA SER A 161 -27.11 -12.26 -27.81
C SER A 161 -27.50 -11.60 -26.48
N TYR A 162 -26.81 -10.52 -26.15
CA TYR A 162 -27.08 -9.64 -25.02
C TYR A 162 -27.33 -8.24 -25.56
N VAL A 163 -28.46 -7.66 -25.20
CA VAL A 163 -28.76 -6.25 -25.45
C VAL A 163 -28.63 -5.53 -24.12
N VAL A 164 -27.78 -4.51 -24.08
CA VAL A 164 -27.36 -3.85 -22.84
C VAL A 164 -27.56 -2.35 -23.00
N ASP A 165 -27.97 -1.66 -21.92
CA ASP A 165 -28.27 -0.23 -21.96
C ASP A 165 -27.02 0.62 -21.71
N GLY A 166 -26.03 0.48 -22.60
CA GLY A 166 -24.82 1.32 -22.60
C GLY A 166 -23.89 1.12 -21.40
N GLN A 167 -23.81 -0.09 -20.83
CA GLN A 167 -22.90 -0.37 -19.71
C GLN A 167 -21.44 -0.35 -20.18
N PRO A 168 -20.49 0.23 -19.41
CA PRO A 168 -19.10 0.35 -19.84
C PRO A 168 -18.35 -0.98 -19.84
N LEU A 169 -18.83 -1.95 -19.06
CA LEU A 169 -18.28 -3.29 -18.97
C LEU A 169 -19.44 -4.29 -19.00
N LEU A 170 -19.28 -5.34 -19.80
CA LEU A 170 -20.19 -6.45 -19.88
C LEU A 170 -19.40 -7.75 -19.79
N THR A 171 -19.63 -8.49 -18.71
CA THR A 171 -19.13 -9.86 -18.57
C THR A 171 -20.30 -10.81 -18.76
N ALA A 172 -20.11 -11.80 -19.62
CA ALA A 172 -21.10 -12.84 -19.85
C ALA A 172 -20.46 -14.22 -19.67
N THR A 173 -21.20 -15.08 -18.98
CA THR A 173 -20.79 -16.44 -18.67
C THR A 173 -21.84 -17.39 -19.23
N GLU A 174 -21.43 -18.23 -20.18
CA GLU A 174 -22.32 -19.23 -20.78
C GLU A 174 -21.70 -20.61 -20.67
N THR A 175 -22.55 -21.62 -20.51
CA THR A 175 -22.10 -23.01 -20.51
C THR A 175 -22.40 -23.63 -21.86
N TRP A 176 -21.39 -24.22 -22.48
CA TRP A 176 -21.55 -24.98 -23.71
C TRP A 176 -21.08 -26.43 -23.51
N ALA A 177 -21.90 -27.39 -23.94
CA ALA A 177 -21.62 -28.81 -23.90
C ALA A 177 -21.61 -29.36 -25.34
N PRO A 178 -20.46 -29.37 -26.02
CA PRO A 178 -20.38 -29.89 -27.39
C PRO A 178 -20.69 -31.38 -27.42
N VAL A 179 -21.57 -31.82 -28.33
CA VAL A 179 -21.93 -33.23 -28.47
C VAL A 179 -21.06 -33.99 -29.47
N GLU A 180 -20.34 -33.27 -30.33
CA GLU A 180 -19.50 -33.82 -31.39
C GLU A 180 -18.08 -33.30 -31.26
N ALA A 181 -17.11 -34.16 -31.57
CA ALA A 181 -15.71 -33.79 -31.69
C ALA A 181 -15.48 -33.03 -33.00
N GLY A 182 -14.62 -32.02 -32.97
CA GLY A 182 -14.30 -31.20 -34.12
C GLY A 182 -13.65 -29.89 -33.74
N THR A 183 -13.40 -29.08 -34.75
CA THR A 183 -12.91 -27.71 -34.58
C THR A 183 -14.09 -26.76 -34.74
N PHE A 184 -14.31 -25.89 -33.76
CA PHE A 184 -15.39 -24.91 -33.75
C PHE A 184 -14.80 -23.50 -33.70
N LEU A 185 -15.38 -22.56 -34.44
CA LEU A 185 -15.02 -21.16 -34.38
C LEU A 185 -15.99 -20.42 -33.45
N LEU A 186 -15.50 -20.06 -32.26
CA LEU A 186 -16.19 -19.15 -31.35
C LEU A 186 -15.90 -17.72 -31.81
N ALA A 187 -16.93 -16.93 -32.09
CA ALA A 187 -16.78 -15.51 -32.38
C ALA A 187 -17.63 -14.68 -31.43
N VAL A 188 -17.05 -13.60 -30.91
CA VAL A 188 -17.73 -12.64 -30.03
C VAL A 188 -17.63 -11.29 -30.69
N GLU A 189 -18.77 -10.70 -31.00
CA GLU A 189 -18.88 -9.34 -31.52
C GLU A 189 -19.55 -8.46 -30.46
N ALA A 190 -18.97 -7.29 -30.19
CA ALA A 190 -19.62 -6.26 -29.37
C ALA A 190 -19.74 -4.95 -30.14
N SER A 191 -20.81 -4.21 -29.84
CA SER A 191 -21.16 -2.95 -30.49
C SER A 191 -21.59 -1.92 -29.46
N ASN A 192 -21.13 -0.68 -29.63
CA ASN A 192 -21.58 0.50 -28.88
C ASN A 192 -22.65 1.31 -29.65
N GLY A 193 -23.21 0.74 -30.72
CA GLY A 193 -24.21 1.37 -31.58
C GLY A 193 -23.63 2.32 -32.65
N ARG A 194 -22.31 2.57 -32.62
CA ARG A 194 -21.59 3.38 -33.62
C ARG A 194 -20.51 2.55 -34.33
N THR A 195 -19.75 1.78 -33.58
CA THR A 195 -18.65 0.92 -34.00
C THR A 195 -18.84 -0.47 -33.40
N SER A 196 -18.27 -1.49 -34.06
CA SER A 196 -18.21 -2.85 -33.53
C SER A 196 -16.81 -3.43 -33.67
N SER A 197 -16.50 -4.38 -32.79
CA SER A 197 -15.31 -5.22 -32.87
C SER A 197 -15.72 -6.67 -32.75
N VAL A 198 -14.94 -7.55 -33.36
CA VAL A 198 -15.13 -8.99 -33.30
C VAL A 198 -13.80 -9.65 -32.97
N ILE A 199 -13.82 -10.56 -32.01
CA ILE A 199 -12.73 -11.49 -31.75
C ILE A 199 -13.20 -12.90 -32.07
N THR A 200 -12.31 -13.71 -32.62
CA THR A 200 -12.58 -15.12 -32.89
C THR A 200 -11.56 -15.99 -32.19
N ARG A 201 -11.99 -17.19 -31.81
CA ARG A 201 -11.16 -18.20 -31.18
C ARG A 201 -11.50 -19.57 -31.72
N THR A 202 -10.47 -20.31 -32.09
CA THR A 202 -10.62 -21.68 -32.56
C THR A 202 -10.62 -22.61 -31.35
N LEU A 203 -11.68 -23.41 -31.21
CA LEU A 203 -11.85 -24.39 -30.15
C LEU A 203 -11.65 -25.78 -30.73
N ALA A 204 -10.69 -26.53 -30.16
CA ALA A 204 -10.49 -27.93 -30.50
C ALA A 204 -11.29 -28.79 -29.51
N VAL A 205 -12.42 -29.34 -29.96
CA VAL A 205 -13.18 -30.31 -29.18
C VAL A 205 -12.73 -31.70 -29.59
N THR A 206 -12.09 -32.42 -28.67
CA THR A 206 -11.76 -33.82 -28.89
C THR A 206 -12.94 -34.70 -28.49
N ALA A 207 -13.09 -35.84 -29.17
CA ALA A 207 -13.95 -36.88 -28.65
C ALA A 207 -13.42 -37.21 -27.25
N PRO A 208 -14.28 -37.47 -26.25
CA PRO A 208 -13.80 -38.04 -25.02
C PRO A 208 -12.92 -39.21 -25.44
N ALA A 209 -11.64 -39.16 -25.06
CA ALA A 209 -10.82 -40.33 -25.17
C ALA A 209 -11.65 -41.42 -24.49
N ASN A 210 -11.99 -42.47 -25.23
CA ASN A 210 -12.42 -43.70 -24.57
C ASN A 210 -11.18 -44.22 -23.85
N SER A 211 -10.87 -43.57 -22.73
CA SER A 211 -9.95 -43.89 -21.67
C SER A 211 -9.97 -42.73 -20.68
N LEU A 212 -11.03 -42.62 -19.86
CA LEU A 212 -10.72 -42.87 -18.44
C LEU A 212 -10.04 -44.24 -18.50
N SER A 213 -8.70 -44.25 -18.47
CA SER A 213 -8.07 -45.50 -18.09
C SER A 213 -8.51 -45.68 -16.65
N THR A 214 -9.67 -46.31 -16.46
CA THR A 214 -10.00 -46.94 -15.21
C THR A 214 -8.86 -47.92 -15.02
N VAL A 215 -7.82 -47.52 -14.30
CA VAL A 215 -6.93 -48.47 -13.70
C VAL A 215 -7.82 -49.17 -12.68
N ALA A 216 -8.52 -50.21 -13.13
CA ALA A 216 -9.55 -50.90 -12.37
C ALA A 216 -8.95 -51.71 -11.20
N THR A 217 -7.66 -51.55 -10.95
CA THR A 217 -6.91 -52.22 -9.92
C THR A 217 -6.17 -51.16 -9.11
N ASP A 218 -6.55 -51.00 -7.85
CA ASP A 218 -5.71 -50.37 -6.84
C ASP A 218 -4.87 -51.49 -6.19
N PRO A 219 -3.62 -51.72 -6.64
CA PRO A 219 -2.79 -52.78 -6.09
C PRO A 219 -2.40 -52.54 -4.63
N ASN A 220 -2.58 -51.33 -4.11
CA ASN A 220 -2.22 -50.93 -2.76
C ASN A 220 -3.44 -50.81 -1.82
N GLY A 221 -4.66 -51.13 -2.26
CA GLY A 221 -5.88 -50.89 -1.48
C GLY A 221 -5.91 -51.56 -0.11
N ALA A 222 -5.36 -52.78 0.03
CA ALA A 222 -5.24 -53.44 1.33
C ALA A 222 -4.21 -52.73 2.23
N LEU A 223 -3.06 -52.35 1.68
CA LEU A 223 -2.02 -51.60 2.40
C LEU A 223 -2.54 -50.23 2.86
N ARG A 224 -3.31 -49.53 2.01
CA ARG A 224 -3.96 -48.27 2.35
C ARG A 224 -4.94 -48.45 3.51
N ALA A 225 -5.77 -49.48 3.48
CA ALA A 225 -6.69 -49.78 4.58
C ALA A 225 -5.95 -50.03 5.91
N ASP A 226 -4.80 -50.73 5.87
CA ASP A 226 -3.96 -50.94 7.05
C ASP A 226 -3.35 -49.61 7.55
N ILE A 227 -2.82 -48.78 6.65
CA ILE A 227 -2.27 -47.45 7.00
C ILE A 227 -3.36 -46.56 7.59
N ALA A 228 -4.54 -46.50 6.97
CA ALA A 228 -5.69 -45.73 7.44
C ALA A 228 -6.12 -46.13 8.86
N ALA A 229 -6.14 -47.44 9.15
CA ALA A 229 -6.42 -47.95 10.48
C ALA A 229 -5.34 -47.54 11.51
N ASN A 230 -4.06 -47.68 11.13
CA ASN A 230 -2.93 -47.29 11.98
C ASN A 230 -2.94 -45.79 12.29
N VAL A 231 -3.20 -44.93 11.28
CA VAL A 231 -3.28 -43.47 11.46
C VAL A 231 -4.46 -43.10 12.35
N SER A 232 -5.63 -43.72 12.15
CA SER A 232 -6.82 -43.48 12.99
C SER A 232 -6.57 -43.87 14.45
N GLU A 233 -5.90 -45.01 14.68
CA GLU A 233 -5.53 -45.46 16.02
C GLU A 233 -4.48 -44.53 16.65
N LEU A 234 -3.42 -44.19 15.91
CA LEU A 234 -2.34 -43.34 16.38
C LEU A 234 -2.83 -41.94 16.74
N ARG A 235 -3.57 -41.29 15.84
CA ARG A 235 -4.08 -39.92 16.00
C ARG A 235 -5.25 -39.84 16.99
N GLY A 236 -5.90 -40.96 17.28
CA GLY A 236 -7.07 -41.05 18.15
C GLY A 236 -8.36 -40.50 17.53
N LEU A 237 -8.38 -40.26 16.21
CA LEU A 237 -9.55 -39.80 15.46
C LEU A 237 -10.03 -40.92 14.54
N ARG A 238 -11.33 -41.23 14.61
CA ARG A 238 -11.96 -42.22 13.71
C ARG A 238 -12.59 -41.51 12.52
N PRO A 239 -12.53 -42.07 11.31
CA PRO A 239 -13.24 -41.46 10.18
C PRO A 239 -14.74 -41.33 10.48
N LEU A 240 -15.29 -40.14 10.28
CA LEU A 240 -16.72 -39.86 10.39
C LEU A 240 -17.48 -40.33 9.14
N GLN A 241 -16.80 -40.33 8.00
CA GLN A 241 -17.29 -40.84 6.72
C GLN A 241 -16.24 -41.78 6.10
N ALA A 242 -16.70 -42.75 5.32
CA ALA A 242 -15.79 -43.61 4.57
C ALA A 242 -14.94 -42.77 3.60
N GLU A 243 -13.68 -43.16 3.40
CA GLU A 243 -12.82 -42.52 2.41
C GLU A 243 -13.47 -42.61 1.02
N ASN A 244 -13.71 -41.46 0.41
CA ASN A 244 -14.13 -41.35 -0.97
C ASN A 244 -12.88 -41.28 -1.85
N SER A 245 -12.50 -42.39 -2.51
CA SER A 245 -11.29 -42.43 -3.34
C SER A 245 -11.60 -42.48 -4.84
N THR A 246 -10.86 -41.71 -5.62
CA THR A 246 -10.84 -41.76 -7.09
C THR A 246 -9.50 -42.32 -7.56
N ILE A 247 -9.53 -43.44 -8.30
CA ILE A 247 -8.32 -44.09 -8.82
C ILE A 247 -8.03 -43.56 -10.24
N LEU A 248 -6.86 -42.96 -10.41
CA LEU A 248 -6.38 -42.29 -11.62
C LEU A 248 -5.00 -42.83 -12.03
N THR A 249 -4.50 -42.44 -13.19
CA THR A 249 -3.06 -42.57 -13.49
C THR A 249 -2.25 -41.54 -12.69
N MET A 250 -0.96 -41.77 -12.49
CA MET A 250 -0.07 -40.80 -11.84
C MET A 250 -0.10 -39.43 -12.55
N ASP A 251 -0.12 -39.42 -13.89
CA ASP A 251 -0.17 -38.18 -14.68
C ASP A 251 -1.49 -37.43 -14.45
N GLU A 252 -2.62 -38.14 -14.35
CA GLU A 252 -3.93 -37.56 -14.06
C GLU A 252 -4.00 -37.02 -12.61
N VAL A 253 -3.37 -37.67 -11.63
CA VAL A 253 -3.24 -37.13 -10.27
C VAL A 253 -2.43 -35.83 -10.28
N GLN A 254 -1.29 -35.81 -10.98
CA GLN A 254 -0.45 -34.62 -11.07
C GLN A 254 -1.18 -33.47 -11.76
N GLU A 255 -1.88 -33.73 -12.87
CA GLU A 255 -2.68 -32.72 -13.56
C GLU A 255 -3.76 -32.12 -12.65
N ARG A 256 -4.39 -32.93 -11.79
CA ARG A 256 -5.36 -32.43 -10.80
C ARG A 256 -4.71 -31.50 -9.77
N ILE A 257 -3.54 -31.87 -9.26
CA ILE A 257 -2.79 -31.05 -8.29
C ILE A 257 -2.38 -29.71 -8.93
N ASP A 258 -1.79 -29.77 -10.13
CA ASP A 258 -1.31 -28.58 -10.84
C ASP A 258 -2.47 -27.60 -11.09
N ASN A 259 -3.65 -28.09 -11.48
CA ASN A 259 -4.84 -27.27 -11.69
C ASN A 259 -5.37 -26.59 -10.41
N GLN A 260 -5.09 -27.14 -9.23
CA GLN A 260 -5.49 -26.52 -7.96
C GLN A 260 -4.52 -25.41 -7.53
N MET A 261 -3.23 -25.56 -7.82
CA MET A 261 -2.20 -24.60 -7.38
C MET A 261 -2.22 -23.27 -8.17
N VAL A 262 -2.87 -23.23 -9.34
CA VAL A 262 -2.93 -22.05 -10.24
C VAL A 262 -3.80 -20.90 -9.69
N TRP A 263 -4.63 -21.12 -8.67
CA TRP A 263 -5.69 -20.17 -8.25
C TRP A 263 -5.32 -19.14 -7.16
N GLN A 264 -4.08 -19.11 -6.63
CA GLN A 264 -3.77 -18.31 -5.43
C GLN A 264 -3.09 -16.94 -5.62
N THR A 265 -2.84 -16.41 -6.84
CA THR A 265 -1.81 -15.35 -7.00
C THR A 265 -2.20 -14.04 -7.71
N ALA A 266 -3.45 -13.59 -7.68
CA ALA A 266 -3.82 -12.32 -8.33
C ALA A 266 -3.58 -11.04 -7.51
N VAL A 267 -3.31 -11.12 -6.19
CA VAL A 267 -3.15 -9.96 -5.29
C VAL A 267 -1.72 -9.79 -4.76
N LEU A 268 -0.88 -10.80 -5.00
CA LEU A 268 0.44 -10.97 -4.39
C LEU A 268 1.54 -10.02 -4.93
N PRO A 269 1.61 -9.66 -6.22
CA PRO A 269 2.79 -8.97 -6.75
C PRO A 269 3.06 -7.58 -6.16
N ALA A 270 2.04 -6.72 -6.08
CA ALA A 270 2.20 -5.37 -5.54
C ALA A 270 2.60 -5.37 -4.06
N VAL A 271 2.09 -6.33 -3.27
CA VAL A 271 2.48 -6.50 -1.87
C VAL A 271 3.93 -6.95 -1.78
N LEU A 272 4.32 -7.98 -2.56
CA LEU A 272 5.68 -8.51 -2.55
C LEU A 272 6.72 -7.48 -2.99
N THR A 273 6.43 -6.64 -3.98
CA THR A 273 7.35 -5.57 -4.39
C THR A 273 7.42 -4.45 -3.36
N SER A 274 6.29 -4.06 -2.78
CA SER A 274 6.24 -2.99 -1.76
C SER A 274 7.07 -3.35 -0.52
N PHE A 275 7.11 -4.63 -0.12
CA PHE A 275 7.93 -5.13 0.99
C PHE A 275 9.29 -5.72 0.58
N ASP A 276 9.77 -5.45 -0.64
CA ASP A 276 11.06 -5.88 -1.20
C ASP A 276 11.25 -7.40 -1.38
N PHE A 277 10.23 -8.22 -1.12
CA PHE A 277 10.27 -9.69 -1.27
C PHE A 277 10.47 -10.14 -2.72
N SER A 278 10.16 -9.28 -3.69
CA SER A 278 10.48 -9.47 -5.10
C SER A 278 10.99 -8.18 -5.74
N SER A 279 11.92 -8.30 -6.67
CA SER A 279 12.42 -7.17 -7.46
C SER A 279 11.46 -6.72 -8.57
N SER A 280 10.53 -7.57 -8.97
CA SER A 280 9.51 -7.28 -10.00
C SER A 280 8.39 -8.32 -9.99
N GLU A 281 7.28 -8.03 -10.64
CA GLU A 281 6.19 -9.02 -10.81
C GLU A 281 6.64 -10.23 -11.63
N ASP A 282 7.43 -10.00 -12.70
CA ASP A 282 8.00 -11.08 -13.54
C ASP A 282 8.86 -12.06 -12.74
N ALA A 283 9.51 -11.60 -11.66
CA ALA A 283 10.36 -12.44 -10.82
C ALA A 283 9.57 -13.41 -9.92
N ILE A 284 8.24 -13.30 -9.88
CA ILE A 284 7.33 -14.17 -9.12
C ILE A 284 6.90 -15.39 -9.96
N VAL A 285 6.89 -15.27 -11.29
CA VAL A 285 6.40 -16.31 -12.20
C VAL A 285 7.22 -17.59 -12.04
N GLY A 286 6.53 -18.70 -11.73
CA GLY A 286 7.15 -20.01 -11.55
C GLY A 286 7.82 -20.25 -10.20
N LYS A 287 7.71 -19.32 -9.25
CA LYS A 287 8.27 -19.42 -7.88
C LYS A 287 7.25 -19.79 -6.80
N LEU A 288 6.16 -20.45 -7.20
CA LEU A 288 5.03 -20.80 -6.33
C LEU A 288 5.42 -21.81 -5.22
N PRO A 289 4.66 -21.85 -4.11
CA PRO A 289 4.90 -22.79 -3.01
C PRO A 289 4.80 -24.24 -3.49
N PHE A 290 5.60 -25.12 -2.88
CA PHE A 290 5.80 -26.50 -3.29
C PHE A 290 5.38 -27.48 -2.20
N SER A 291 4.65 -28.53 -2.59
CA SER A 291 4.32 -29.66 -1.72
C SER A 291 5.39 -30.76 -1.88
N GLY A 292 6.29 -30.89 -0.92
CA GLY A 292 7.55 -31.65 -0.97
C GLY A 292 7.56 -33.14 -1.34
N LEU A 293 6.41 -33.82 -1.46
CA LEU A 293 6.36 -35.27 -1.67
C LEU A 293 5.70 -35.67 -2.99
N PRO A 294 6.21 -36.70 -3.70
CA PRO A 294 5.61 -37.19 -4.93
C PRO A 294 4.21 -37.74 -4.65
N ALA A 295 3.21 -37.18 -5.33
CA ALA A 295 1.81 -37.46 -5.04
C ALA A 295 1.34 -38.77 -5.69
N THR A 296 1.74 -39.91 -5.13
CA THR A 296 1.03 -41.19 -5.41
C THR A 296 -0.39 -41.19 -4.82
N SER A 297 -0.67 -40.23 -3.95
CA SER A 297 -1.98 -39.92 -3.40
C SER A 297 -2.07 -38.43 -3.07
N PHE A 298 -3.27 -37.86 -3.13
CA PHE A 298 -3.55 -36.47 -2.76
C PHE A 298 -4.98 -36.34 -2.22
N TYR A 299 -5.17 -35.66 -1.09
CA TYR A 299 -6.49 -35.36 -0.56
C TYR A 299 -6.95 -33.98 -1.05
N ASP A 300 -7.98 -33.97 -1.88
CA ASP A 300 -8.65 -32.78 -2.36
C ASP A 300 -9.70 -32.35 -1.32
N THR A 301 -9.39 -31.33 -0.53
CA THR A 301 -10.30 -30.78 0.50
C THR A 301 -11.55 -30.16 -0.13
N ALA A 302 -11.43 -29.50 -1.28
CA ALA A 302 -12.55 -28.84 -1.94
C ALA A 302 -13.56 -29.84 -2.53
N ALA A 303 -13.08 -30.96 -3.06
CA ALA A 303 -13.93 -32.04 -3.57
C ALA A 303 -14.26 -33.11 -2.53
N ASN A 304 -13.63 -33.08 -1.34
CA ASN A 304 -13.71 -34.12 -0.31
C ASN A 304 -13.48 -35.52 -0.92
N GLU A 305 -12.36 -35.66 -1.62
CA GLU A 305 -11.95 -36.91 -2.27
C GLU A 305 -10.44 -37.18 -2.15
N MET A 306 -10.09 -38.46 -2.05
CA MET A 306 -8.72 -38.94 -2.08
C MET A 306 -8.38 -39.41 -3.51
N LEU A 307 -7.49 -38.71 -4.19
CA LEU A 307 -6.94 -39.13 -5.47
C LEU A 307 -5.84 -40.17 -5.25
N ILE A 308 -5.87 -41.28 -5.98
CA ILE A 308 -4.90 -42.37 -5.86
C ILE A 308 -4.35 -42.74 -7.24
N ALA A 309 -3.03 -42.75 -7.38
CA ALA A 309 -2.37 -43.24 -8.59
C ALA A 309 -2.40 -44.79 -8.62
N GLY A 310 -3.30 -45.36 -9.42
CA GLY A 310 -3.54 -46.81 -9.51
C GLY A 310 -2.57 -47.57 -10.42
N ASP A 311 -1.87 -46.86 -11.31
CA ASP A 311 -0.85 -47.42 -12.22
C ASP A 311 0.53 -47.56 -11.56
N VAL A 312 0.68 -47.05 -10.34
CA VAL A 312 1.85 -47.30 -9.49
C VAL A 312 1.72 -48.70 -8.88
N GLY A 313 2.77 -49.51 -9.05
CA GLY A 313 2.87 -50.85 -8.46
C GLY A 313 2.95 -50.82 -6.93
N SER A 314 3.84 -51.61 -6.33
CA SER A 314 4.00 -51.58 -4.87
C SER A 314 4.54 -50.22 -4.40
N TRP A 315 3.81 -49.59 -3.48
CA TRP A 315 4.24 -48.32 -2.89
C TRP A 315 5.55 -48.45 -2.12
N THR A 316 6.46 -47.50 -2.38
CA THR A 316 7.70 -47.32 -1.61
C THR A 316 7.38 -46.89 -0.18
N PRO A 317 8.32 -47.02 0.78
CA PRO A 317 8.15 -46.45 2.12
C PRO A 317 7.77 -44.95 2.10
N SER A 318 8.37 -44.16 1.20
CA SER A 318 8.05 -42.73 1.06
C SER A 318 6.63 -42.50 0.54
N SER A 319 6.15 -43.30 -0.42
CA SER A 319 4.77 -43.27 -0.90
C SER A 319 3.76 -43.65 0.19
N GLN A 320 4.12 -44.60 1.07
CA GLN A 320 3.30 -44.96 2.22
C GLN A 320 3.22 -43.82 3.23
N LEU A 321 4.34 -43.14 3.51
CA LEU A 321 4.35 -41.96 4.39
C LEU A 321 3.61 -40.76 3.77
N ALA A 322 3.65 -40.61 2.44
CA ALA A 322 2.83 -39.63 1.73
C ALA A 322 1.34 -39.95 1.91
N TYR A 323 0.92 -41.21 1.86
CA TYR A 323 -0.48 -41.55 2.15
C TYR A 323 -0.85 -41.34 3.63
N VAL A 324 0.07 -41.57 4.59
CA VAL A 324 -0.13 -41.16 5.99
C VAL A 324 -0.43 -39.66 6.09
N HIS A 325 0.31 -38.84 5.36
CA HIS A 325 0.11 -37.38 5.30
C HIS A 325 -1.30 -37.04 4.81
N GLN A 326 -1.67 -37.55 3.63
CA GLN A 326 -2.96 -37.23 2.99
C GLN A 326 -4.14 -37.77 3.81
N TYR A 327 -4.02 -38.96 4.38
CA TYR A 327 -5.08 -39.53 5.21
C TYR A 327 -5.26 -38.74 6.52
N THR A 328 -4.20 -38.12 7.03
CA THR A 328 -4.31 -37.22 8.19
C THR A 328 -5.09 -35.96 7.83
N HIS A 329 -4.87 -35.37 6.65
CA HIS A 329 -5.71 -34.27 6.16
C HIS A 329 -7.18 -34.67 6.02
N LEU A 330 -7.47 -35.88 5.53
CA LEU A 330 -8.84 -36.40 5.50
C LEU A 330 -9.47 -36.46 6.89
N LEU A 331 -8.73 -36.94 7.90
CA LEU A 331 -9.23 -36.97 9.29
C LEU A 331 -9.43 -35.55 9.83
N GLN A 332 -8.51 -34.62 9.57
CA GLN A 332 -8.65 -33.23 9.98
C GLN A 332 -9.90 -32.60 9.37
N ASP A 333 -10.11 -32.77 8.06
CA ASP A 333 -11.25 -32.20 7.35
C ASP A 333 -12.59 -32.72 7.89
N GLN A 334 -12.68 -34.03 8.13
CA GLN A 334 -13.88 -34.63 8.70
C GLN A 334 -14.18 -34.15 10.14
N HIS A 335 -13.16 -33.91 10.98
CA HIS A 335 -13.36 -33.56 12.39
C HIS A 335 -13.37 -32.06 12.68
N PHE A 336 -12.68 -31.27 11.85
CA PHE A 336 -12.41 -29.86 12.10
C PHE A 336 -12.84 -28.94 10.96
N MET A 337 -13.35 -29.48 9.84
CA MET A 337 -13.86 -28.73 8.67
C MET A 337 -12.79 -27.78 8.12
N LEU A 338 -11.78 -28.33 7.44
CA LEU A 338 -10.64 -27.53 6.97
C LEU A 338 -11.07 -26.47 5.94
N ASP A 339 -12.14 -26.73 5.19
CA ASP A 339 -12.77 -25.79 4.26
C ASP A 339 -13.32 -24.52 4.93
N ALA A 340 -13.78 -24.63 6.18
CA ALA A 340 -14.22 -23.50 6.98
C ALA A 340 -13.04 -22.63 7.49
N LEU A 341 -11.81 -23.13 7.41
CA LEU A 341 -10.59 -22.47 7.88
C LEU A 341 -9.86 -21.69 6.77
N SER A 342 -10.41 -21.65 5.56
CA SER A 342 -9.91 -20.90 4.41
C SER A 342 -10.92 -19.89 3.86
N GLY A 343 -11.87 -19.45 4.70
CA GLY A 343 -12.92 -18.51 4.29
C GLY A 343 -12.41 -17.08 4.06
N GLU A 344 -13.08 -16.33 3.20
CA GLU A 344 -12.76 -14.92 2.83
C GLU A 344 -12.75 -13.94 4.03
N THR A 345 -13.15 -14.38 5.22
CA THR A 345 -13.22 -13.54 6.43
C THR A 345 -11.95 -13.56 7.27
N LEU A 346 -11.01 -14.47 6.99
CA LEU A 346 -9.76 -14.60 7.74
C LEU A 346 -8.69 -13.68 7.18
N THR A 347 -7.92 -13.05 8.06
CA THR A 347 -6.75 -12.28 7.67
C THR A 347 -5.65 -13.22 7.15
N TYR A 348 -4.68 -12.68 6.41
CA TYR A 348 -3.59 -13.47 5.88
C TYR A 348 -2.75 -14.15 6.99
N ASP A 349 -2.49 -13.45 8.09
CA ASP A 349 -1.75 -14.00 9.24
C ASP A 349 -2.54 -15.14 9.93
N GLU A 350 -3.86 -15.00 10.06
CA GLU A 350 -4.72 -16.07 10.56
C GLU A 350 -4.70 -17.29 9.64
N GLN A 351 -4.77 -17.10 8.32
CA GLN A 351 -4.67 -18.20 7.36
C GLN A 351 -3.32 -18.92 7.46
N LEU A 352 -2.21 -18.18 7.61
CA LEU A 352 -0.89 -18.78 7.84
C LEU A 352 -0.84 -19.56 9.16
N ALA A 353 -1.42 -19.03 10.24
CA ALA A 353 -1.51 -19.70 11.52
C ALA A 353 -2.32 -21.02 11.44
N LEU A 354 -3.48 -21.01 10.77
CA LEU A 354 -4.34 -22.18 10.63
C LEU A 354 -3.74 -23.25 9.70
N THR A 355 -3.09 -22.83 8.62
CA THR A 355 -2.37 -23.77 7.73
C THR A 355 -1.15 -24.37 8.42
N ALA A 356 -0.46 -23.62 9.29
CA ALA A 356 0.59 -24.16 10.15
C ALA A 356 0.07 -25.13 11.21
N LEU A 357 -1.11 -24.90 11.78
CA LEU A 357 -1.77 -25.85 12.68
C LEU A 357 -2.02 -27.19 11.96
N ALA A 358 -2.61 -27.11 10.76
CA ALA A 358 -2.93 -28.28 9.95
C ALA A 358 -1.66 -29.07 9.57
N ALA A 359 -0.66 -28.37 9.03
CA ALA A 359 0.62 -28.96 8.63
C ALA A 359 1.39 -29.56 9.81
N GLY A 360 1.40 -28.86 10.96
CA GLY A 360 2.03 -29.34 12.19
C GLY A 360 1.42 -30.65 12.70
N ASP A 361 0.09 -30.78 12.67
CA ASP A 361 -0.59 -31.99 13.18
C ASP A 361 -0.31 -33.18 12.26
N VAL A 362 -0.26 -32.94 10.94
CA VAL A 362 0.23 -33.94 9.98
C VAL A 362 1.68 -34.32 10.24
N GLY A 363 2.57 -33.34 10.42
CA GLY A 363 3.98 -33.57 10.74
C GLY A 363 4.17 -34.36 12.03
N LEU A 364 3.33 -34.10 13.05
CA LEU A 364 3.34 -34.81 14.32
C LEU A 364 2.92 -36.28 14.13
N VAL A 365 1.83 -36.52 13.40
CA VAL A 365 1.38 -37.88 13.06
C VAL A 365 2.45 -38.64 12.27
N GLN A 366 3.06 -38.03 11.26
CA GLN A 366 4.15 -38.64 10.49
C GLN A 366 5.35 -39.00 11.38
N ASN A 367 5.78 -38.09 12.26
CA ASN A 367 6.87 -38.33 13.20
C ASN A 367 6.57 -39.49 14.16
N LEU A 368 5.36 -39.54 14.71
CA LEU A 368 4.93 -40.63 15.58
C LEU A 368 4.82 -41.95 14.81
N TYR A 369 4.32 -41.91 13.56
CA TYR A 369 4.18 -43.10 12.71
C TYR A 369 5.54 -43.73 12.42
N LEU A 370 6.56 -42.92 12.09
CA LEU A 370 7.94 -43.37 11.90
C LEU A 370 8.54 -44.02 13.15
N ARG A 371 8.13 -43.59 14.35
CA ARG A 371 8.61 -44.11 15.65
C ARG A 371 7.79 -45.29 16.20
N SER A 372 6.63 -45.57 15.61
CA SER A 372 5.67 -46.56 16.10
C SER A 372 6.01 -48.01 15.71
N GLY A 373 7.07 -48.21 14.91
CA GLY A 373 7.49 -49.54 14.44
C GLY A 373 6.67 -50.09 13.27
N TYR A 374 5.84 -49.26 12.62
CA TYR A 374 5.12 -49.62 11.39
C TYR A 374 6.07 -49.77 10.19
N PHE A 375 7.22 -49.10 10.23
CA PHE A 375 8.32 -49.25 9.27
C PHE A 375 9.48 -50.02 9.90
N SER A 376 10.22 -50.76 9.08
CA SER A 376 11.55 -51.29 9.47
C SER A 376 12.58 -50.16 9.53
N ASP A 377 13.68 -50.37 10.27
CA ASP A 377 14.79 -49.40 10.32
C ASP A 377 15.33 -49.07 8.91
N ASP A 378 15.43 -50.06 8.03
CA ASP A 378 15.83 -49.86 6.63
C ASP A 378 14.84 -48.97 5.87
N ALA A 379 13.53 -49.16 6.08
CA ALA A 379 12.50 -48.35 5.44
C ALA A 379 12.50 -46.90 5.97
N VAL A 380 12.72 -46.70 7.27
CA VAL A 380 12.91 -45.35 7.84
C VAL A 380 14.14 -44.67 7.23
N ASN A 381 15.27 -45.38 7.11
CA ASN A 381 16.47 -44.83 6.46
C ASN A 381 16.25 -44.47 4.98
N MET A 382 15.44 -45.25 4.26
CA MET A 382 15.05 -44.92 2.89
C MET A 382 14.20 -43.64 2.82
N ILE A 383 13.24 -43.48 3.74
CA ILE A 383 12.41 -42.28 3.83
C ILE A 383 13.27 -41.04 4.10
N LEU A 384 14.13 -41.11 5.12
CA LEU A 384 14.98 -39.97 5.51
C LEU A 384 15.97 -39.59 4.39
N THR A 385 16.53 -40.57 3.69
CA THR A 385 17.36 -40.32 2.50
C THR A 385 16.55 -39.61 1.41
N ALA A 386 15.34 -40.10 1.11
CA ALA A 386 14.49 -39.50 0.08
C ALA A 386 14.06 -38.06 0.41
N LEU A 387 13.81 -37.75 1.69
CA LEU A 387 13.50 -36.39 2.14
C LEU A 387 14.72 -35.46 2.02
N ASN A 388 15.93 -35.95 2.34
CA ASN A 388 17.16 -35.17 2.20
C ASN A 388 17.59 -34.95 0.74
N ASP A 389 17.25 -35.89 -0.15
CA ASP A 389 17.56 -35.83 -1.57
C ASP A 389 16.49 -35.07 -2.38
N ALA A 390 15.39 -34.62 -1.75
CA ALA A 390 14.36 -33.85 -2.41
C ALA A 390 14.90 -32.47 -2.82
N ASP A 391 14.84 -32.15 -4.11
CA ASP A 391 15.23 -30.84 -4.61
C ASP A 391 14.23 -29.79 -4.09
N MET A 392 14.74 -28.80 -3.36
CA MET A 392 13.97 -27.62 -3.01
C MET A 392 13.80 -26.76 -4.27
N PRO A 393 12.57 -26.41 -4.66
CA PRO A 393 12.37 -25.55 -5.81
C PRO A 393 12.93 -24.15 -5.57
N ASP A 394 13.30 -23.50 -6.67
CA ASP A 394 13.64 -22.09 -6.65
C ASP A 394 12.37 -21.28 -6.33
N THR A 395 12.31 -20.72 -5.12
CA THR A 395 11.17 -19.93 -4.63
C THR A 395 11.64 -18.62 -4.01
N LEU A 396 10.72 -17.67 -3.79
CA LEU A 396 11.05 -16.43 -3.11
C LEU A 396 11.33 -16.68 -1.62
N PRO A 397 12.24 -15.91 -0.98
CA PRO A 397 12.54 -16.07 0.44
C PRO A 397 11.31 -16.07 1.34
N ILE A 398 10.29 -15.26 1.02
CA ILE A 398 9.03 -15.21 1.79
C ILE A 398 8.24 -16.51 1.72
N PHE A 399 8.12 -17.13 0.54
CA PHE A 399 7.42 -18.41 0.41
C PHE A 399 8.20 -19.55 1.05
N ALA A 400 9.53 -19.50 1.00
CA ALA A 400 10.37 -20.43 1.74
C ALA A 400 10.16 -20.29 3.25
N ALA A 401 10.10 -19.05 3.77
CA ALA A 401 9.85 -18.77 5.18
C ALA A 401 8.45 -19.25 5.62
N GLU A 402 7.43 -19.01 4.82
CA GLU A 402 6.08 -19.52 5.08
C GLU A 402 5.98 -21.03 5.03
N GLN A 403 6.66 -21.69 4.09
CA GLN A 403 6.71 -23.14 4.03
C GLN A 403 7.38 -23.71 5.28
N GLN A 404 8.54 -23.16 5.65
CA GLN A 404 9.25 -23.54 6.86
C GLN A 404 8.39 -23.30 8.11
N PHE A 405 7.68 -22.18 8.17
CA PHE A 405 6.79 -21.88 9.27
C PHE A 405 5.66 -22.91 9.37
N ARG A 406 4.96 -23.21 8.27
CA ARG A 406 3.86 -24.18 8.27
C ARG A 406 4.32 -25.56 8.72
N GLU A 407 5.44 -26.05 8.18
CA GLU A 407 5.90 -27.41 8.46
C GLU A 407 6.67 -27.51 9.77
N GLU A 408 7.75 -26.74 9.92
CA GLU A 408 8.66 -26.88 11.06
C GLU A 408 8.10 -26.21 12.31
N MET A 409 7.65 -24.95 12.21
CA MET A 409 7.13 -24.24 13.39
C MET A 409 5.76 -24.78 13.81
N GLY A 410 4.91 -25.14 12.85
CA GLY A 410 3.66 -25.88 13.11
C GLY A 410 3.90 -27.17 13.91
N LEU A 411 4.86 -28.00 13.48
CA LEU A 411 5.24 -29.22 14.17
C LEU A 411 5.79 -28.93 15.58
N ASN A 412 6.74 -27.99 15.70
CA ASN A 412 7.35 -27.66 16.99
C ASN A 412 6.31 -27.17 18.00
N PHE A 413 5.39 -26.31 17.57
CA PHE A 413 4.28 -25.81 18.37
C PHE A 413 3.39 -26.96 18.86
N LEU A 414 2.95 -27.86 17.98
CA LEU A 414 2.10 -28.97 18.40
C LEU A 414 2.84 -30.04 19.21
N GLN A 415 4.12 -30.25 18.95
CA GLN A 415 4.96 -31.14 19.76
C GLN A 415 5.06 -30.63 21.20
N HIS A 416 5.21 -29.31 21.40
CA HIS A 416 5.24 -28.68 22.73
C HIS A 416 4.01 -29.06 23.56
N PHE A 417 2.80 -28.92 23.01
CA PHE A 417 1.55 -29.27 23.71
C PHE A 417 1.29 -30.78 23.76
N TYR A 418 1.69 -31.52 22.73
CA TYR A 418 1.58 -32.98 22.71
C TYR A 418 2.41 -33.61 23.84
N ASP A 419 3.58 -33.06 24.15
CA ASP A 419 4.42 -33.56 25.24
C ASP A 419 3.77 -33.38 26.64
N GLU A 420 2.76 -32.52 26.77
CA GLU A 420 2.03 -32.29 28.02
C GLU A 420 0.87 -33.29 28.23
N ASP A 421 -0.03 -33.45 27.26
CA ASP A 421 -1.25 -34.29 27.37
C ASP A 421 -1.61 -35.05 26.08
N GLY A 422 -0.61 -35.29 25.22
CA GLY A 422 -0.77 -36.02 23.97
C GLY A 422 -1.78 -35.38 23.03
N PHE A 423 -2.53 -36.21 22.29
CA PHE A 423 -3.54 -35.72 21.34
C PHE A 423 -4.75 -35.04 22.01
N ALA A 424 -4.93 -35.15 23.33
CA ALA A 424 -5.97 -34.39 24.02
C ALA A 424 -5.66 -32.88 23.98
N ALA A 425 -4.39 -32.50 24.21
CA ALA A 425 -3.94 -31.11 24.07
C ALA A 425 -4.04 -30.63 22.60
N VAL A 426 -3.60 -31.44 21.64
CA VAL A 426 -3.72 -31.11 20.20
C VAL A 426 -5.19 -30.88 19.80
N ASN A 427 -6.11 -31.74 20.25
CA ASN A 427 -7.54 -31.56 19.97
C ASN A 427 -8.13 -30.33 20.66
N ALA A 428 -7.62 -29.93 21.83
CA ALA A 428 -8.04 -28.70 22.49
C ALA A 428 -7.62 -27.46 21.68
N ILE A 429 -6.46 -27.50 21.02
CA ILE A 429 -6.00 -26.43 20.13
C ILE A 429 -6.90 -26.31 18.91
N TRP A 430 -7.30 -27.42 18.30
CA TRP A 430 -8.29 -27.41 17.21
C TRP A 430 -9.65 -26.82 17.62
N GLN A 431 -9.97 -26.80 18.92
CA GLN A 431 -11.18 -26.15 19.46
C GLN A 431 -10.96 -24.69 19.86
N ASN A 432 -9.70 -24.27 20.02
CA ASN A 432 -9.28 -22.93 20.38
C ASN A 432 -8.18 -22.47 19.42
N LEU A 433 -8.57 -22.17 18.19
CA LEU A 433 -7.64 -21.98 17.09
C LEU A 433 -6.66 -20.81 17.35
N PRO A 434 -5.38 -20.96 17.00
CA PRO A 434 -4.45 -19.84 16.93
C PRO A 434 -4.94 -18.76 15.95
N ARG A 435 -4.55 -17.50 16.21
CA ARG A 435 -5.00 -16.30 15.49
C ARG A 435 -3.86 -15.51 14.87
N SER A 436 -2.61 -15.85 15.15
CA SER A 436 -1.45 -15.16 14.59
C SER A 436 -0.26 -16.10 14.41
N THR A 437 0.68 -15.72 13.53
CA THR A 437 1.96 -16.43 13.41
C THR A 437 2.79 -16.33 14.68
N GLU A 438 2.63 -15.26 15.47
CA GLU A 438 3.30 -15.07 16.76
C GLU A 438 3.03 -16.23 17.73
N GLN A 439 1.80 -16.70 17.81
CA GLN A 439 1.43 -17.77 18.76
C GLN A 439 2.18 -19.08 18.51
N PHE A 440 2.63 -19.33 17.28
CA PHE A 440 3.50 -20.46 16.96
C PHE A 440 4.97 -20.20 17.32
N LEU A 441 5.43 -18.96 17.12
CA LEU A 441 6.79 -18.53 17.47
C LEU A 441 6.98 -18.45 18.99
N HIS A 442 5.92 -18.16 19.73
CA HIS A 442 5.90 -18.04 21.19
C HIS A 442 4.72 -18.84 21.80
N PRO A 443 4.86 -20.18 21.94
CA PRO A 443 3.77 -21.03 22.45
C PRO A 443 3.23 -20.62 23.83
N ASP A 444 4.06 -19.98 24.67
CA ASP A 444 3.66 -19.46 25.97
C ASP A 444 2.58 -18.37 25.85
N LYS A 445 2.59 -17.55 24.78
CA LYS A 445 1.55 -16.54 24.51
C LYS A 445 0.22 -17.18 24.14
N TYR A 446 0.25 -18.23 23.31
CA TYR A 446 -0.94 -19.04 23.01
C TYR A 446 -1.51 -19.67 24.29
N ALA A 447 -0.66 -20.25 25.14
CA ALA A 447 -1.08 -20.86 26.39
C ALA A 447 -1.67 -19.83 27.38
N ALA A 448 -1.17 -18.58 27.36
CA ALA A 448 -1.72 -17.47 28.12
C ALA A 448 -3.05 -16.92 27.55
N GLY A 449 -3.42 -17.31 26.32
CA GLY A 449 -4.63 -16.84 25.64
C GLY A 449 -4.50 -15.42 25.07
N GLU A 450 -3.27 -14.95 24.86
CA GLU A 450 -2.99 -13.66 24.25
C GLU A 450 -3.53 -13.61 22.82
N GLN A 451 -4.11 -12.49 22.41
CA GLN A 451 -4.69 -12.29 21.08
C GLN A 451 -3.98 -11.14 20.40
N PRO A 452 -3.76 -11.20 19.07
CA PRO A 452 -3.22 -10.06 18.33
C PRO A 452 -4.18 -8.87 18.40
N ASP A 453 -3.63 -7.67 18.41
CA ASP A 453 -4.40 -6.43 18.40
C ASP A 453 -5.15 -6.24 17.08
N GLU A 454 -6.42 -5.85 17.16
CA GLU A 454 -7.21 -5.48 16.00
C GLU A 454 -6.90 -4.03 15.57
N ILE A 455 -6.13 -3.90 14.49
CA ILE A 455 -5.79 -2.59 13.91
C ILE A 455 -6.75 -2.27 12.76
N THR A 456 -7.23 -1.02 12.71
CA THR A 456 -8.00 -0.48 11.58
C THR A 456 -7.28 0.74 11.05
N LEU A 457 -7.04 0.80 9.74
CA LEU A 457 -6.40 1.94 9.09
C LEU A 457 -7.45 2.82 8.39
N PRO A 458 -7.31 4.16 8.43
CA PRO A 458 -8.14 5.04 7.62
C PRO A 458 -7.88 4.82 6.13
N LEU A 459 -8.91 4.97 5.30
CA LEU A 459 -8.74 4.99 3.84
C LEU A 459 -7.91 6.22 3.45
N LEU A 460 -6.79 5.98 2.76
CA LEU A 460 -5.87 7.03 2.32
C LEU A 460 -6.18 7.55 0.91
N THR A 461 -7.23 7.07 0.24
CA THR A 461 -7.59 7.51 -1.12
C THR A 461 -7.83 9.01 -1.22
N ASP A 462 -8.51 9.60 -0.24
CA ASP A 462 -8.76 11.05 -0.21
C ASP A 462 -7.47 11.85 0.04
N THR A 463 -6.53 11.27 0.81
CA THR A 463 -5.22 11.84 1.12
C THR A 463 -4.28 11.81 -0.08
N LEU A 464 -4.30 10.71 -0.84
CA LEU A 464 -3.45 10.47 -2.00
C LEU A 464 -3.96 11.18 -3.26
N GLY A 465 -5.29 11.37 -3.38
CA GLY A 465 -5.90 12.10 -4.48
C GLY A 465 -6.20 11.25 -5.72
N GLY A 466 -6.45 11.92 -6.84
CA GLY A 466 -6.85 11.26 -8.09
C GLY A 466 -5.73 10.39 -8.68
N GLY A 467 -6.11 9.24 -9.25
CA GLY A 467 -5.19 8.27 -9.87
C GLY A 467 -4.71 7.17 -8.93
N TRP A 468 -4.87 7.33 -7.61
CA TRP A 468 -4.55 6.28 -6.63
C TRP A 468 -5.74 5.36 -6.36
N SER A 469 -5.48 4.06 -6.26
CA SER A 469 -6.47 3.04 -5.89
C SER A 469 -5.89 2.04 -4.90
N LEU A 470 -6.72 1.56 -3.97
CA LEU A 470 -6.34 0.52 -3.02
C LEU A 470 -6.13 -0.80 -3.78
N LEU A 471 -4.92 -1.35 -3.71
CA LEU A 471 -4.58 -2.63 -4.31
C LEU A 471 -4.71 -3.78 -3.31
N ALA A 472 -4.25 -3.56 -2.08
CA ALA A 472 -4.26 -4.59 -1.04
C ALA A 472 -4.34 -3.97 0.36
N GLU A 473 -5.01 -4.68 1.27
CA GLU A 473 -5.05 -4.40 2.70
C GLU A 473 -5.17 -5.72 3.45
N ASP A 474 -4.27 -5.97 4.40
CA ASP A 474 -4.34 -7.16 5.26
C ASP A 474 -3.50 -7.00 6.54
N THR A 475 -3.50 -8.02 7.39
CA THR A 475 -2.66 -8.14 8.58
C THR A 475 -1.20 -8.42 8.19
N PHE A 476 -0.26 -7.89 8.96
CA PHE A 476 1.17 -8.11 8.79
C PHE A 476 1.72 -8.83 10.04
N GLY A 477 1.69 -10.16 10.00
CA GLY A 477 2.09 -11.02 11.11
C GLY A 477 3.58 -10.95 11.49
N GLU A 478 3.93 -11.46 12.67
CA GLU A 478 5.32 -11.50 13.15
C GLU A 478 6.24 -12.27 12.19
N LEU A 479 5.76 -13.36 11.56
CA LEU A 479 6.55 -14.09 10.55
C LEU A 479 6.94 -13.20 9.38
N TRP A 480 5.99 -12.43 8.86
CA TRP A 480 6.21 -11.50 7.75
C TRP A 480 7.13 -10.36 8.16
N LEU A 481 6.98 -9.84 9.39
CA LEU A 481 7.89 -8.84 9.94
C LEU A 481 9.32 -9.35 10.07
N ARG A 482 9.52 -10.54 10.63
CA ARG A 482 10.84 -11.16 10.73
C ARG A 482 11.46 -11.37 9.35
N THR A 483 10.67 -11.85 8.40
CA THR A 483 11.15 -12.09 7.02
C THR A 483 11.48 -10.78 6.32
N TYR A 484 10.63 -9.75 6.46
CA TYR A 484 10.86 -8.40 5.92
C TYR A 484 12.18 -7.84 6.43
N LEU A 485 12.39 -7.84 7.74
CA LEU A 485 13.61 -7.32 8.37
C LEU A 485 14.87 -8.11 7.98
N SER A 486 14.76 -9.43 7.80
CA SER A 486 15.89 -10.31 7.47
C SER A 486 16.55 -10.01 6.12
N GLN A 487 15.87 -9.28 5.25
CA GLN A 487 16.42 -8.87 3.94
C GLN A 487 17.62 -7.94 4.09
N GLN A 488 17.67 -7.15 5.17
CA GLN A 488 18.74 -6.17 5.42
C GLN A 488 19.41 -6.34 6.79
N LEU A 489 18.74 -6.98 7.75
CA LEU A 489 19.23 -7.15 9.13
C LEU A 489 19.73 -8.58 9.36
N ASN A 490 20.67 -8.74 10.30
CA ASN A 490 21.09 -10.07 10.73
C ASN A 490 20.11 -10.68 11.74
N GLN A 491 20.21 -11.99 11.98
CA GLN A 491 19.26 -12.73 12.83
C GLN A 491 19.09 -12.13 14.24
N GLU A 492 20.16 -11.71 14.92
CA GLU A 492 20.08 -11.13 16.27
C GLU A 492 19.30 -9.80 16.27
N GLN A 493 19.50 -8.98 15.24
CA GLN A 493 18.75 -7.74 15.06
C GLN A 493 17.28 -8.01 14.75
N VAL A 494 16.98 -9.02 13.91
CA VAL A 494 15.60 -9.40 13.58
C VAL A 494 14.86 -9.91 14.82
N GLU A 495 15.48 -10.80 15.59
CA GLU A 495 14.90 -11.34 16.82
C GLU A 495 14.58 -10.23 17.81
N THR A 496 15.52 -9.29 18.04
CA THR A 496 15.30 -8.16 18.94
C THR A 496 14.21 -7.23 18.41
N ALA A 497 14.26 -6.85 17.13
CA ALA A 497 13.33 -5.87 16.56
C ALA A 497 11.89 -6.41 16.45
N ALA A 498 11.70 -7.70 16.20
CA ALA A 498 10.37 -8.28 16.04
C ALA A 498 9.80 -8.87 17.35
N SER A 499 10.61 -8.97 18.41
CA SER A 499 10.11 -9.40 19.72
C SER A 499 9.12 -8.38 20.28
N GLY A 500 8.07 -8.87 20.94
CA GLY A 500 7.02 -8.02 21.49
C GLY A 500 6.03 -7.49 20.46
N TRP A 501 5.95 -8.10 19.28
CA TRP A 501 4.91 -7.78 18.29
C TRP A 501 3.53 -7.99 18.93
N GLY A 502 2.67 -6.97 18.89
CA GLY A 502 1.28 -7.06 19.39
C GLY A 502 0.26 -7.17 18.26
N GLY A 503 0.59 -6.67 17.06
CA GLY A 503 -0.29 -6.63 15.91
C GLY A 503 0.34 -5.91 14.73
N GLY A 504 -0.14 -6.18 13.52
CA GLY A 504 0.32 -5.49 12.32
C GLY A 504 -0.74 -5.39 11.25
N ARG A 505 -0.83 -4.26 10.55
CA ARG A 505 -1.73 -4.09 9.40
C ARG A 505 -1.06 -3.23 8.33
N TYR A 506 -1.27 -3.60 7.08
CA TYR A 506 -0.74 -2.84 5.96
C TYR A 506 -1.82 -2.46 4.95
N VAL A 507 -1.54 -1.41 4.19
CA VAL A 507 -2.26 -1.00 2.99
C VAL A 507 -1.27 -0.72 1.87
N VAL A 508 -1.61 -1.11 0.64
CA VAL A 508 -0.84 -0.83 -0.57
C VAL A 508 -1.77 -0.16 -1.58
N TYR A 509 -1.35 0.99 -2.09
CA TYR A 509 -2.01 1.77 -3.12
C TYR A 509 -1.15 1.79 -4.39
N GLY A 510 -1.81 1.66 -5.53
CA GLY A 510 -1.20 1.83 -6.85
C GLY A 510 -1.71 3.10 -7.52
N HIS A 511 -0.91 3.67 -8.41
CA HIS A 511 -1.28 4.84 -9.19
C HIS A 511 -1.38 4.50 -10.68
N ASP A 512 -2.33 5.12 -11.39
CA ASP A 512 -2.55 4.86 -12.82
C ASP A 512 -1.33 5.19 -13.72
N THR A 513 -0.43 6.06 -13.24
CA THR A 513 0.72 6.55 -14.02
C THR A 513 2.05 6.52 -13.29
N GLU A 514 2.09 6.12 -12.01
CA GLU A 514 3.36 5.99 -11.26
C GLU A 514 3.67 4.50 -11.09
N ASP A 515 4.90 4.11 -11.38
CA ASP A 515 5.34 2.72 -11.26
C ASP A 515 5.60 2.33 -9.79
N THR A 516 5.83 3.30 -8.91
CA THR A 516 6.12 3.09 -7.49
C THR A 516 4.82 3.09 -6.67
N PRO A 517 4.47 1.99 -5.97
CA PRO A 517 3.31 1.96 -5.09
C PRO A 517 3.54 2.81 -3.82
N ALA A 518 2.44 3.23 -3.20
CA ALA A 518 2.45 3.84 -1.88
C ALA A 518 1.94 2.83 -0.86
N MET A 519 2.67 2.62 0.24
CA MET A 519 2.29 1.67 1.28
C MET A 519 2.35 2.31 2.66
N ALA A 520 1.53 1.80 3.56
CA ALA A 520 1.70 2.02 5.00
C ALA A 520 1.67 0.68 5.72
N LEU A 521 2.56 0.50 6.68
CA LEU A 521 2.58 -0.61 7.62
C LEU A 521 2.46 -0.03 9.03
N TRP A 522 1.42 -0.44 9.76
CA TRP A 522 1.20 -0.10 11.16
C TRP A 522 1.49 -1.31 12.02
N LEU A 523 2.27 -1.13 13.09
CA LEU A 523 2.63 -2.16 14.05
C LEU A 523 2.29 -1.68 15.47
N THR A 524 1.65 -2.53 16.25
CA THR A 524 1.49 -2.37 17.70
C THR A 524 2.44 -3.31 18.41
N TRP A 525 2.85 -2.93 19.62
CA TRP A 525 3.82 -3.65 20.43
C TRP A 525 3.23 -3.94 21.81
N ASP A 526 3.59 -5.08 22.41
CA ASP A 526 3.13 -5.49 23.73
C ASP A 526 3.46 -4.45 24.80
N THR A 527 4.63 -3.81 24.66
CA THR A 527 5.10 -2.76 25.54
C THR A 527 5.72 -1.59 24.77
N PRO A 528 5.69 -0.37 25.35
CA PRO A 528 6.42 0.77 24.79
C PRO A 528 7.93 0.52 24.65
N GLU A 529 8.51 -0.33 25.50
CA GLU A 529 9.92 -0.73 25.40
C GLU A 529 10.20 -1.50 24.10
N ASP A 530 9.33 -2.42 23.69
CA ASP A 530 9.47 -3.18 22.44
C ASP A 530 9.42 -2.26 21.21
N SER A 531 8.51 -1.27 21.23
CA SER A 531 8.46 -0.20 20.21
C SER A 531 9.78 0.56 20.08
N VAL A 532 10.43 0.86 21.22
CA VAL A 532 11.73 1.54 21.25
C VAL A 532 12.84 0.64 20.71
N GLU A 533 12.81 -0.66 21.01
CA GLU A 533 13.76 -1.65 20.48
C GLU A 533 13.66 -1.76 18.95
N PHE A 534 12.43 -1.85 18.42
CA PHE A 534 12.19 -1.79 16.97
C PHE A 534 12.71 -0.50 16.35
N ALA A 535 12.33 0.67 16.90
CA ALA A 535 12.73 1.96 16.36
C ALA A 535 14.24 2.22 16.44
N ALA A 536 14.96 1.57 17.35
CA ALA A 536 16.41 1.64 17.41
C ALA A 536 17.10 0.81 16.31
N LEU A 537 16.45 -0.26 15.82
CA LEU A 537 17.02 -1.21 14.87
C LEU A 537 16.54 -0.99 13.44
N TYR A 538 15.27 -0.65 13.24
CA TYR A 538 14.66 -0.43 11.94
C TYR A 538 15.42 0.55 11.04
N PRO A 539 15.97 1.69 11.53
CA PRO A 539 16.79 2.61 10.71
C PRO A 539 17.91 1.95 9.90
N ASN A 540 18.44 0.81 10.35
CA ASN A 540 19.45 0.06 9.60
C ASN A 540 18.92 -0.55 8.30
N TYR A 541 17.62 -0.86 8.24
CA TYR A 541 16.95 -1.45 7.08
C TYR A 541 16.96 -0.49 5.88
N PRO A 542 16.29 0.68 5.91
CA PRO A 542 16.27 1.60 4.77
C PRO A 542 17.65 2.22 4.50
N THR A 543 18.51 2.40 5.51
CA THR A 543 19.89 2.85 5.27
C THR A 543 20.69 1.87 4.42
N ARG A 544 20.54 0.56 4.62
CA ARG A 544 21.24 -0.46 3.82
C ARG A 544 20.58 -0.64 2.45
N LEU A 545 19.25 -0.68 2.42
CA LEU A 545 18.47 -0.84 1.19
C LEU A 545 18.71 0.30 0.20
N LEU A 546 18.53 1.55 0.64
CA LEU A 546 18.61 2.74 -0.20
C LEU A 546 20.03 3.31 -0.29
N ASN A 547 20.95 2.81 0.54
CA ASN A 547 22.31 3.34 0.68
C ASN A 547 22.32 4.86 0.99
N THR A 548 21.38 5.30 1.84
CA THR A 548 21.22 6.69 2.29
C THR A 548 21.13 6.81 3.81
N VAL A 549 21.18 8.04 4.32
CA VAL A 549 21.02 8.33 5.76
C VAL A 549 19.66 8.95 6.03
N GLY A 550 19.07 8.57 7.16
CA GLY A 550 17.79 9.10 7.60
C GLY A 550 17.88 10.59 7.90
N GLN A 551 16.83 11.31 7.54
CA GLN A 551 16.66 12.72 7.83
C GLN A 551 15.45 12.92 8.72
N LEU A 552 15.68 13.53 9.89
CA LEU A 552 14.60 13.92 10.78
C LEU A 552 13.72 15.00 10.14
N GLN A 553 12.42 14.76 10.14
CA GLN A 553 11.41 15.67 9.66
C GLN A 553 10.81 16.50 10.80
N PRO A 554 10.13 17.63 10.51
CA PRO A 554 9.52 18.48 11.54
C PRO A 554 8.44 17.80 12.39
N ASP A 555 7.80 16.75 11.87
CA ASP A 555 6.80 15.93 12.57
C ASP A 555 7.44 14.91 13.54
N GLY A 556 8.78 14.77 13.53
CA GLY A 556 9.51 13.84 14.39
C GLY A 556 9.83 12.50 13.73
N SER A 557 9.37 12.25 12.51
CA SER A 557 9.73 11.07 11.74
C SER A 557 11.17 11.12 11.24
N GLU A 558 11.72 9.94 10.94
CA GLU A 558 12.98 9.80 10.22
C GLU A 558 12.69 9.23 8.83
N CYS A 559 13.13 9.92 7.78
CA CYS A 559 12.88 9.53 6.39
C CYS A 559 14.17 9.33 5.59
N TRP A 560 14.20 8.28 4.78
CA TRP A 560 15.28 7.94 3.85
C TRP A 560 14.77 8.14 2.42
N GLN A 561 15.51 8.89 1.62
CA GLN A 561 15.15 9.19 0.23
C GLN A 561 16.12 8.49 -0.74
N GLY A 562 15.59 7.70 -1.66
CA GLY A 562 16.28 7.03 -2.75
C GLY A 562 15.50 7.22 -4.06
N ASP A 563 15.23 6.12 -4.77
CA ASP A 563 14.28 6.12 -5.91
C ASP A 563 12.82 6.24 -5.42
N ASP A 564 12.58 5.89 -4.16
CA ASP A 564 11.37 6.13 -3.38
C ASP A 564 11.74 6.68 -1.98
N VAL A 565 10.73 6.90 -1.14
CA VAL A 565 10.92 7.39 0.23
C VAL A 565 10.36 6.39 1.22
N ILE A 566 11.15 6.05 2.25
CA ILE A 566 10.71 5.28 3.42
C ILE A 566 10.78 6.19 4.64
N CYS A 567 9.72 6.27 5.43
CA CYS A 567 9.66 7.04 6.67
C CYS A 567 9.26 6.15 7.84
N LEU A 568 9.96 6.28 8.97
CA LEU A 568 9.62 5.65 10.24
C LEU A 568 9.03 6.68 11.20
N TYR A 569 7.91 6.32 11.80
CA TYR A 569 7.27 7.05 12.89
C TYR A 569 7.15 6.11 14.10
N GLN A 570 7.42 6.65 15.28
CA GLN A 570 7.32 5.90 16.53
C GLN A 570 6.64 6.76 17.60
N ARG A 571 5.65 6.17 18.28
CA ARG A 571 4.91 6.82 19.35
C ARG A 571 4.37 5.78 20.31
N ASP A 572 4.70 5.93 21.60
CA ASP A 572 4.22 5.05 22.66
C ASP A 572 4.55 3.56 22.34
N ASP A 573 3.54 2.73 22.21
CA ASP A 573 3.56 1.31 21.86
C ASP A 573 3.25 1.04 20.37
N VAL A 574 3.38 2.07 19.52
CA VAL A 574 3.05 2.00 18.09
C VAL A 574 4.22 2.47 17.24
N THR A 575 4.45 1.78 16.13
CA THR A 575 5.31 2.24 15.05
C THR A 575 4.58 2.12 13.73
N PHE A 576 4.72 3.10 12.85
CA PHE A 576 4.25 2.94 11.48
C PHE A 576 5.32 3.37 10.48
N ILE A 577 5.36 2.65 9.37
CA ILE A 577 6.29 2.80 8.27
C ILE A 577 5.46 3.22 7.07
N VAL A 578 5.89 4.29 6.40
CA VAL A 578 5.30 4.73 5.13
C VAL A 578 6.36 4.62 4.05
N ARG A 579 6.01 4.00 2.93
CA ARG A 579 6.79 4.03 1.69
C ARG A 579 5.98 4.73 0.61
N ALA A 580 6.55 5.68 -0.10
CA ALA A 580 5.85 6.41 -1.16
C ALA A 580 6.82 6.86 -2.27
N PRO A 581 6.31 7.26 -3.45
CA PRO A 581 7.17 7.78 -4.54
C PRO A 581 8.01 9.00 -4.14
N ASP A 582 7.49 9.83 -3.24
CA ASP A 582 8.13 11.06 -2.82
C ASP A 582 7.81 11.40 -1.34
N LEU A 583 8.57 12.35 -0.79
CA LEU A 583 8.46 12.75 0.62
C LEU A 583 7.14 13.46 0.95
N GLU A 584 6.59 14.23 0.01
CA GLU A 584 5.32 14.94 0.22
C GLU A 584 4.17 13.94 0.38
N THR A 585 4.14 12.92 -0.48
CA THR A 585 3.20 11.82 -0.41
C THR A 585 3.36 11.03 0.90
N ALA A 586 4.60 10.67 1.28
CA ALA A 586 4.87 9.93 2.51
C ALA A 586 4.39 10.68 3.77
N VAL A 587 4.70 11.99 3.87
CA VAL A 587 4.31 12.84 4.99
C VAL A 587 2.78 13.06 5.02
N SER A 588 2.13 13.18 3.85
CA SER A 588 0.66 13.31 3.76
C SER A 588 -0.06 12.07 4.30
N MET A 589 0.39 10.88 3.90
CA MET A 589 -0.12 9.60 4.41
C MET A 589 0.05 9.50 5.92
N ALA A 590 1.25 9.78 6.44
CA ALA A 590 1.55 9.72 7.86
C ALA A 590 0.68 10.67 8.70
N ASN A 591 0.51 11.93 8.26
CA ASN A 591 -0.36 12.87 8.97
C ASN A 591 -1.81 12.39 9.07
N THR A 592 -2.30 11.69 8.05
CA THR A 592 -3.65 11.11 8.06
C THR A 592 -3.74 9.95 9.05
N LEU A 593 -2.71 9.10 9.08
CA LEU A 593 -2.57 7.97 9.99
C LEU A 593 -2.51 8.43 11.45
N GLU A 594 -1.79 9.51 11.77
CA GLU A 594 -1.69 10.05 13.15
C GLU A 594 -2.96 10.77 13.66
N SER A 595 -3.82 11.22 12.74
CA SER A 595 -5.01 11.99 13.09
C SER A 595 -6.20 11.16 13.56
N ASN A 596 -6.10 9.83 13.46
CA ASN A 596 -7.07 8.85 13.93
C ASN A 596 -6.55 8.10 15.16
#